data_AF-A0A8I1QCB3-F1
#
_entry.id   AF-A0A8I1QCB3-F1
#
_cell.length_a   1.000
_cell.length_b   1.000
_cell.length_c   1.000
_cell.angle_alpha   90.00
_cell.angle_beta   90.00
_cell.angle_gamma   90.00
#
_symmetry.space_group_name_H-M   'P 1'
#
loop_
_entity.id
_entity.type
_entity.pdbx_description
1 polymer ?
#
loop_
_entity_poly.entity_id
_entity_poly.type
_entity_poly.pdbx_seq_one_letter_code
_entity_poly.pdbx_strand_id
1 'polypeptide(L)'
;MITEACSEPSEPKAILFITLTFEKNGSGRRRRLAEGQAVGELELDAFNHLYSRVCRDVVGRNYHRESHRSNLPKVLAFIDAEGSRYWSSMRDAENLHVHSIWVVPANRTEQLERSLRRGSSALNGNAPIDAIDIKPIDHGNGDSILRTVSYSSKMMGFNSMNLGVADDFRVLPH
;
A
#
# COMPACT_ATOMS: atom_id res chain seq x y z
N MET A 1 -37.03 -26.69 -12.39
CA MET A 1 -37.02 -25.47 -11.55
C MET A 1 -35.59 -25.24 -11.11
N ILE A 2 -34.92 -24.27 -11.74
CA ILE A 2 -33.58 -23.84 -11.35
C ILE A 2 -33.83 -22.59 -10.51
N THR A 3 -33.60 -22.67 -9.20
CA THR A 3 -33.63 -21.51 -8.31
C THR A 3 -32.44 -20.63 -8.67
N GLU A 4 -32.71 -19.50 -9.31
CA GLU A 4 -31.78 -18.38 -9.38
C GLU A 4 -31.45 -17.96 -7.95
N ALA A 5 -30.20 -18.17 -7.55
CA ALA A 5 -29.68 -17.52 -6.36
C ALA A 5 -29.68 -16.02 -6.65
N CYS A 6 -30.66 -15.30 -6.11
CA CYS A 6 -30.58 -13.85 -5.93
C CYS A 6 -29.34 -13.57 -5.08
N SER A 7 -28.19 -13.39 -5.72
CA SER A 7 -27.02 -12.79 -5.10
C SER A 7 -27.42 -11.38 -4.69
N GLU A 8 -27.47 -11.13 -3.38
CA GLU A 8 -27.68 -9.77 -2.87
C GLU A 8 -26.69 -8.82 -3.55
N PRO A 9 -27.13 -7.60 -3.95
CA PRO A 9 -26.23 -6.65 -4.57
C PRO A 9 -25.08 -6.36 -3.60
N SER A 10 -23.87 -6.74 -4.01
CA SER A 10 -22.67 -6.49 -3.21
C SER A 10 -22.57 -5.01 -2.89
N GLU A 11 -22.34 -4.69 -1.62
CA GLU A 11 -22.16 -3.31 -1.17
C GLU A 11 -21.17 -2.56 -2.08
N PRO A 12 -21.49 -1.34 -2.54
CA PRO A 12 -20.65 -0.60 -3.48
C PRO A 12 -19.25 -0.43 -2.91
N LYS A 13 -18.24 -0.65 -3.76
CA LYS A 13 -16.82 -0.54 -3.40
C LYS A 13 -16.22 0.70 -4.04
N ALA A 14 -15.28 1.32 -3.32
CA ALA A 14 -14.39 2.35 -3.84
C ALA A 14 -13.00 1.74 -4.02
N ILE A 15 -12.32 2.16 -5.09
CA ILE A 15 -10.91 1.81 -5.33
C ILE A 15 -10.07 3.09 -5.24
N LEU A 16 -9.00 3.03 -4.46
CA LEU A 16 -8.07 4.14 -4.26
C LEU A 16 -6.66 3.72 -4.65
N PHE A 17 -5.97 4.58 -5.40
CA PHE A 17 -4.53 4.50 -5.60
C PHE A 17 -3.83 5.44 -4.61
N ILE A 18 -2.96 4.87 -3.79
CA ILE A 18 -2.32 5.55 -2.67
C ILE A 18 -0.81 5.45 -2.82
N THR A 19 -0.12 6.59 -2.75
CA THR A 19 1.33 6.66 -2.76
C THR A 19 1.83 7.24 -1.45
N LEU A 20 2.75 6.54 -0.81
CA LEU A 20 3.46 7.00 0.39
C LEU A 20 4.91 7.27 0.02
N THR A 21 5.38 8.48 0.30
CA THR A 21 6.78 8.88 0.15
C THR A 21 7.44 8.85 1.52
N PHE A 22 8.57 8.17 1.64
CA PHE A 22 9.32 8.06 2.89
C PHE A 22 10.48 9.05 2.94
N GLU A 23 10.79 9.56 4.13
CA GLU A 23 11.85 10.52 4.33
C GLU A 23 13.23 9.93 4.01
N LYS A 24 13.97 10.58 3.08
CA LYS A 24 15.30 10.17 2.61
C LYS A 24 16.35 10.07 3.72
N ASN A 25 16.33 10.99 4.69
CA ASN A 25 17.42 11.20 5.64
C ASN A 25 17.07 10.81 7.09
N GLY A 26 15.97 10.09 7.30
CA GLY A 26 15.56 9.62 8.62
C GLY A 26 16.70 8.93 9.35
N SER A 27 17.01 9.38 10.56
CA SER A 27 18.10 8.84 11.38
C SER A 27 17.93 7.34 11.67
N GLY A 28 16.68 6.87 11.80
CA GLY A 28 16.33 5.46 11.96
C GLY A 28 16.66 4.59 10.74
N ARG A 29 16.43 5.10 9.53
CA ARG A 29 16.72 4.41 8.27
C ARG A 29 18.23 4.20 8.08
N ARG A 30 19.02 5.25 8.24
CA ARG A 30 20.50 5.19 8.11
C ARG A 30 21.12 4.18 9.07
N ARG A 31 20.64 4.14 10.30
CA ARG A 31 21.09 3.20 11.32
C ARG A 31 20.79 1.74 10.92
N ARG A 32 19.57 1.44 10.48
CA ARG A 32 19.15 0.07 10.16
C ARG A 32 19.75 -0.48 8.87
N LEU A 33 19.96 0.38 7.88
CA LEU A 33 20.77 0.01 6.71
C LEU A 33 22.21 -0.34 7.11
N ALA A 34 22.80 0.39 8.05
CA ALA A 34 24.12 0.07 8.60
C ALA A 34 24.12 -1.23 9.45
N GLU A 35 22.98 -1.61 10.02
CA GLU A 35 22.77 -2.89 10.72
C GLU A 35 22.47 -4.06 9.76
N GLY A 36 22.47 -3.83 8.44
CA GLY A 36 22.32 -4.88 7.41
C GLY A 36 20.88 -5.20 7.00
N GLN A 37 19.90 -4.38 7.39
CA GLN A 37 18.51 -4.56 6.95
C GLN A 37 18.38 -4.32 5.43
N ALA A 38 17.55 -5.12 4.75
CA ALA A 38 17.37 -5.00 3.31
C ALA A 38 16.68 -3.66 2.97
N VAL A 39 17.09 -3.06 1.84
CA VAL A 39 16.49 -1.81 1.36
C VAL A 39 15.00 -2.05 1.09
N GLY A 40 14.12 -1.20 1.64
CA GLY A 40 12.68 -1.28 1.42
C GLY A 40 11.90 -2.14 2.44
N GLU A 41 12.57 -3.01 3.19
CA GLU A 41 11.93 -3.82 4.23
C GLU A 41 11.32 -2.94 5.33
N LEU A 42 12.04 -1.88 5.70
CA LEU A 42 11.62 -0.92 6.71
C LEU A 42 10.34 -0.15 6.31
N GLU A 43 10.25 0.27 5.06
CA GLU A 43 9.11 0.97 4.48
C GLU A 43 7.89 0.05 4.38
N LEU A 44 8.09 -1.21 4.01
CA LEU A 44 7.03 -2.23 4.00
C LEU A 44 6.52 -2.56 5.40
N ASP A 45 7.40 -2.61 6.40
CA ASP A 45 6.99 -2.78 7.80
C ASP A 45 6.20 -1.58 8.31
N ALA A 46 6.65 -0.36 8.00
CA ALA A 46 5.90 0.86 8.30
C ALA A 46 4.52 0.85 7.61
N PHE A 47 4.46 0.39 6.36
CA PHE A 47 3.20 0.21 5.63
C PHE A 47 2.27 -0.80 6.32
N ASN A 48 2.77 -1.94 6.80
CA ASN A 48 1.96 -2.91 7.54
C ASN A 48 1.40 -2.34 8.84
N HIS A 49 2.20 -1.56 9.56
CA HIS A 49 1.74 -0.85 10.75
C HIS A 49 0.66 0.17 10.43
N LEU A 50 0.82 0.92 9.32
CA LEU A 50 -0.21 1.82 8.82
C LEU A 50 -1.50 1.05 8.48
N TYR A 51 -1.40 -0.03 7.70
CA TYR A 51 -2.54 -0.87 7.33
C TYR A 51 -3.27 -1.40 8.55
N SER A 52 -2.54 -1.93 9.53
CA SER A 52 -3.10 -2.46 10.78
C SER A 52 -3.85 -1.40 11.57
N ARG A 53 -3.33 -0.17 11.58
CA ARG A 53 -3.98 0.98 12.21
C ARG A 53 -5.25 1.37 11.46
N VAL A 54 -5.19 1.46 10.13
CA VAL A 54 -6.36 1.77 9.30
C VAL A 54 -7.45 0.73 9.48
N CYS A 55 -7.11 -0.56 9.50
CA CYS A 55 -8.08 -1.63 9.78
C CYS A 55 -8.73 -1.47 11.15
N ARG A 56 -7.96 -1.13 12.18
CA ARG A 56 -8.50 -0.86 13.52
C ARG A 56 -9.44 0.34 13.54
N ASP A 57 -9.09 1.40 12.82
CA ASP A 57 -9.89 2.62 12.76
C ASP A 57 -11.16 2.43 11.95
N VAL A 58 -11.12 1.69 10.84
CA VAL A 58 -12.22 1.51 9.89
C VAL A 58 -13.16 0.36 10.29
N VAL A 59 -12.62 -0.74 10.80
CA VAL A 59 -13.38 -1.96 11.13
C VAL A 59 -13.63 -2.08 12.63
N GLY A 60 -12.70 -1.61 13.45
CA GLY A 60 -12.78 -1.65 14.90
C GLY A 60 -11.75 -2.57 15.55
N ARG A 61 -11.89 -2.78 16.86
CA ARG A 61 -11.02 -3.70 17.60
C ARG A 61 -11.25 -5.14 17.14
N ASN A 62 -10.21 -5.97 17.25
CA ASN A 62 -10.24 -7.38 16.82
C ASN A 62 -10.60 -7.58 15.34
N TYR A 63 -10.23 -6.63 14.48
CA TYR A 63 -10.48 -6.68 13.04
C TYR A 63 -9.95 -7.95 12.34
N HIS A 64 -9.03 -8.69 12.97
CA HIS A 64 -8.48 -9.95 12.49
C HIS A 64 -9.45 -11.15 12.60
N ARG A 65 -10.60 -11.00 13.29
CA ARG A 65 -11.58 -12.09 13.39
C ARG A 65 -12.23 -12.37 12.03
N GLU A 66 -12.54 -13.63 11.76
CA GLU A 66 -13.16 -14.06 10.50
C GLU A 66 -14.45 -13.30 10.17
N SER A 67 -15.25 -12.96 11.19
CA SER A 67 -16.47 -12.16 11.07
C SER A 67 -16.26 -10.78 10.44
N HIS A 68 -15.03 -10.28 10.42
CA HIS A 68 -14.68 -8.97 9.86
C HIS A 68 -13.98 -9.07 8.50
N ARG A 69 -13.67 -10.27 8.00
CA ARG A 69 -12.83 -10.47 6.81
C ARG A 69 -13.38 -9.85 5.54
N SER A 70 -14.71 -9.78 5.41
CA SER A 70 -15.44 -9.12 4.32
C SER A 70 -15.42 -7.59 4.38
N ASN A 71 -15.17 -7.03 5.57
CA ASN A 71 -15.15 -5.59 5.83
C ASN A 71 -13.73 -5.00 5.85
N LEU A 72 -12.71 -5.84 5.82
CA LEU A 72 -11.32 -5.40 5.79
C LEU A 72 -10.97 -4.77 4.44
N PRO A 73 -10.26 -3.62 4.44
CA PRO A 73 -9.64 -3.10 3.23
C PRO A 73 -8.77 -4.17 2.56
N LYS A 74 -9.01 -4.44 1.28
CA LYS A 74 -8.15 -5.30 0.46
C LYS A 74 -7.11 -4.43 -0.19
N VAL A 75 -5.84 -4.80 -0.09
CA VAL A 75 -4.74 -3.95 -0.50
C VAL A 75 -3.72 -4.74 -1.29
N LEU A 76 -3.29 -4.17 -2.40
CA LEU A 76 -2.11 -4.60 -3.15
C LEU A 76 -1.09 -3.49 -3.07
N ALA A 77 0.08 -3.73 -2.49
CA ALA A 77 1.13 -2.75 -2.27
C ALA A 77 2.43 -3.16 -2.95
N PHE A 78 3.20 -2.18 -3.41
CA PHE A 78 4.45 -2.33 -4.14
C PHE A 78 5.45 -1.30 -3.62
N ILE A 79 6.71 -1.69 -3.54
CA ILE A 79 7.79 -0.75 -3.23
C ILE A 79 8.52 -0.34 -4.51
N ASP A 80 8.87 0.94 -4.59
CA ASP A 80 9.65 1.52 -5.68
C ASP A 80 10.70 2.47 -5.13
N ALA A 81 11.78 2.62 -5.88
CA ALA A 81 12.82 3.60 -5.62
C ALA A 81 12.98 4.49 -6.85
N GLU A 82 13.04 5.80 -6.64
CA GLU A 82 13.33 6.72 -7.73
C GLU A 82 14.70 6.37 -8.34
N GLY A 83 14.71 6.09 -9.66
CA GLY A 83 15.91 5.58 -10.36
C GLY A 83 15.93 4.06 -10.62
N SER A 84 14.85 3.32 -10.32
CA SER A 84 14.70 1.86 -10.50
C SER A 84 15.01 1.30 -11.91
N ARG A 85 15.23 2.17 -12.91
CA ARG A 85 15.81 1.79 -14.21
C ARG A 85 17.22 1.17 -14.10
N TYR A 86 17.95 1.39 -12.99
CA TYR A 86 19.32 0.92 -12.78
C TYR A 86 19.60 0.39 -11.36
N TRP A 87 18.66 -0.31 -10.73
CA TRP A 87 18.81 -0.80 -9.34
C TRP A 87 20.13 -1.53 -9.06
N SER A 88 20.63 -2.34 -10.01
CA SER A 88 21.91 -3.06 -9.87
C SER A 88 23.16 -2.16 -9.67
N SER A 89 23.07 -0.85 -9.91
CA SER A 89 24.17 0.10 -9.72
C SER A 89 23.94 1.13 -8.60
N MET A 90 22.79 1.13 -7.94
CA MET A 90 22.47 2.12 -6.91
C MET A 90 22.79 1.61 -5.51
N ARG A 91 23.92 2.06 -4.96
CA ARG A 91 24.22 1.97 -3.52
C ARG A 91 23.36 2.92 -2.67
N ASP A 92 22.74 3.91 -3.30
CA ASP A 92 21.91 4.93 -2.66
C ASP A 92 20.52 4.96 -3.32
N ALA A 93 19.59 4.13 -2.85
CA ALA A 93 18.18 4.20 -3.23
C ALA A 93 17.56 5.49 -2.65
N GLU A 94 17.68 6.59 -3.38
CA GLU A 94 17.56 7.93 -2.79
C GLU A 94 16.13 8.33 -2.39
N ASN A 95 15.07 7.76 -2.96
CA ASN A 95 13.68 8.07 -2.58
C ASN A 95 12.80 6.82 -2.68
N LEU A 96 12.47 6.21 -1.54
CA LEU A 96 11.61 5.02 -1.49
C LEU A 96 10.14 5.43 -1.40
N HIS A 97 9.32 4.76 -2.19
CA HIS A 97 7.90 4.96 -2.31
C HIS A 97 7.18 3.63 -2.13
N VAL A 98 6.05 3.66 -1.43
CA VAL A 98 5.09 2.55 -1.47
C VAL A 98 3.86 3.00 -2.24
N HIS A 99 3.61 2.33 -3.36
CA HIS A 99 2.38 2.47 -4.12
C HIS A 99 1.41 1.36 -3.72
N SER A 100 0.14 1.69 -3.57
CA SER A 100 -0.86 0.69 -3.17
C SER A 100 -2.22 0.96 -3.77
N ILE A 101 -2.94 -0.12 -4.06
CA ILE A 101 -4.32 -0.12 -4.51
C ILE A 101 -5.17 -0.64 -3.36
N TRP A 102 -6.14 0.16 -2.92
CA TRP A 102 -7.03 -0.17 -1.82
C TRP A 102 -8.45 -0.35 -2.35
N VAL A 103 -9.08 -1.48 -2.04
CA VAL A 103 -10.50 -1.76 -2.31
C VAL A 103 -11.23 -1.79 -0.98
N VAL A 104 -12.20 -0.88 -0.83
CA VAL A 104 -12.95 -0.71 0.42
C VAL A 104 -14.44 -0.49 0.19
N PRO A 105 -15.30 -0.76 1.18
CA PRO A 105 -16.68 -0.29 1.16
C PRO A 105 -16.75 1.22 0.90
N ALA A 106 -17.56 1.66 -0.06
CA ALA A 106 -17.61 3.06 -0.49
C ALA A 106 -18.03 4.02 0.64
N ASN A 107 -18.86 3.54 1.57
CA ASN A 107 -19.28 4.26 2.78
C ASN A 107 -18.15 4.47 3.81
N ARG A 108 -16.99 3.84 3.64
CA ARG A 108 -15.84 3.92 4.58
C ARG A 108 -14.66 4.72 4.02
N THR A 109 -14.75 5.20 2.78
CA THR A 109 -13.67 5.93 2.09
C THR A 109 -13.17 7.12 2.91
N GLU A 110 -14.07 7.97 3.41
CA GLU A 110 -13.70 9.16 4.18
C GLU A 110 -12.99 8.80 5.51
N GLN A 111 -13.49 7.77 6.21
CA GLN A 111 -12.89 7.28 7.45
C GLN A 111 -11.49 6.71 7.20
N LEU A 112 -11.31 6.00 6.09
CA LEU A 112 -10.03 5.46 5.66
C LEU A 112 -9.05 6.58 5.32
N GLU A 113 -9.44 7.59 4.54
CA GLU A 113 -8.58 8.72 4.20
C GLU A 113 -8.11 9.47 5.44
N ARG A 114 -9.04 9.72 6.37
CA ARG A 114 -8.72 10.35 7.66
C ARG A 114 -7.76 9.50 8.48
N SER A 115 -7.96 8.18 8.51
CA SER A 115 -7.09 7.26 9.24
C SER A 115 -5.69 7.21 8.63
N LEU A 116 -5.57 7.17 7.30
CA LEU A 116 -4.31 7.18 6.58
C LEU A 116 -3.50 8.44 6.87
N ARG A 117 -4.11 9.62 6.73
CA ARG A 117 -3.45 10.91 6.99
C ARG A 117 -3.00 11.05 8.45
N ARG A 118 -3.81 10.57 9.39
CA ARG A 118 -3.46 10.57 10.82
C ARG A 118 -2.39 9.53 11.15
N GLY A 119 -2.45 8.37 10.52
CA GLY A 119 -1.52 7.27 10.71
C GLY A 119 -0.14 7.61 10.19
N SER A 120 -0.05 8.25 9.03
CA SER A 120 1.22 8.67 8.43
C SER A 120 1.98 9.64 9.33
N SER A 121 1.32 10.66 9.89
CA SER A 121 1.94 11.61 10.83
C SER A 121 2.37 11.00 12.16
N ALA A 122 1.85 9.81 12.51
CA ALA A 122 2.09 9.17 13.81
C ALA A 122 3.13 8.04 13.75
N LEU A 123 3.57 7.64 12.56
CA LEU A 123 4.66 6.69 12.36
C LEU A 123 6.01 7.41 12.54
N ASN A 124 6.29 7.84 13.76
CA ASN A 124 7.56 8.47 14.13
C ASN A 124 8.52 7.45 14.73
N GLY A 125 9.67 7.25 14.04
CA GLY A 125 10.86 6.65 14.65
C GLY A 125 11.75 5.89 13.67
N ASN A 126 11.15 5.10 12.77
CA ASN A 126 11.90 4.14 11.96
C ASN A 126 11.88 4.47 10.45
N ALA A 127 10.70 4.61 9.85
CA ALA A 127 10.50 5.06 8.47
C ALA A 127 9.46 6.20 8.44
N PRO A 128 9.88 7.45 8.60
CA PRO A 128 8.98 8.60 8.58
C PRO A 128 8.34 8.71 7.20
N ILE A 129 7.03 8.94 7.15
CA ILE A 129 6.30 9.23 5.91
C ILE A 129 6.26 10.74 5.73
N ASP A 130 6.89 11.22 4.66
CA ASP A 130 6.98 12.64 4.31
C ASP A 130 5.71 13.11 3.60
N ALA A 131 5.20 12.30 2.66
CA ALA A 131 4.01 12.64 1.89
C ALA A 131 3.07 11.45 1.68
N ILE A 132 1.78 11.76 1.56
CA ILE A 132 0.72 10.83 1.19
C ILE A 132 -0.16 11.44 0.09
N ASP A 133 -0.23 10.75 -1.05
CA ASP A 133 -1.13 11.07 -2.16
C ASP A 133 -2.20 9.99 -2.24
N ILE A 134 -3.47 10.39 -2.28
CA ILE A 134 -4.63 9.50 -2.35
C ILE A 134 -5.47 9.93 -3.55
N LYS A 135 -5.66 9.02 -4.49
CA LYS A 135 -6.40 9.29 -5.73
C LYS A 135 -7.48 8.21 -5.93
N PRO A 136 -8.76 8.58 -6.07
CA PRO A 136 -9.78 7.61 -6.42
C PRO A 136 -9.56 7.09 -7.85
N ILE A 137 -9.81 5.79 -8.05
CA ILE A 137 -9.88 5.18 -9.37
C ILE A 137 -11.34 5.16 -9.78
N ASP A 138 -11.68 6.03 -10.72
CA ASP A 138 -13.01 6.05 -11.33
C ASP A 138 -13.12 4.89 -12.34
N HIS A 139 -14.06 3.99 -12.08
CA HIS A 139 -14.37 2.84 -12.93
C HIS A 139 -14.90 3.23 -14.31
N GLY A 140 -15.46 4.44 -14.46
CA GLY A 140 -15.92 4.99 -15.73
C GLY A 140 -14.81 5.65 -16.56
N ASN A 141 -13.63 5.85 -15.98
CA ASN A 141 -12.51 6.52 -16.64
C ASN A 141 -11.40 5.51 -16.99
N GLY A 142 -11.42 5.03 -18.23
CA GLY A 142 -10.46 4.06 -18.76
C GLY A 142 -8.99 4.47 -18.56
N ASP A 143 -8.67 5.76 -18.58
CA ASP A 143 -7.30 6.25 -18.37
C ASP A 143 -6.82 6.03 -16.94
N SER A 144 -7.71 6.10 -15.93
CA SER A 144 -7.35 5.88 -14.53
C SER A 144 -6.99 4.42 -14.26
N ILE A 145 -7.77 3.49 -14.82
CA ILE A 145 -7.53 2.05 -14.75
C ILE A 145 -6.26 1.69 -15.52
N LEU A 146 -6.13 2.15 -16.77
CA LEU A 146 -4.95 1.88 -17.60
C LEU A 146 -3.68 2.45 -16.98
N ARG A 147 -3.73 3.63 -16.37
CA ARG A 147 -2.58 4.19 -15.64
C ARG A 147 -2.22 3.31 -14.45
N THR A 148 -3.19 2.87 -13.65
CA THR A 148 -2.95 2.01 -12.48
C THR A 148 -2.39 0.64 -12.88
N VAL A 149 -2.94 0.02 -13.94
CA VAL A 149 -2.46 -1.25 -14.50
C VAL A 149 -1.07 -1.08 -15.12
N SER A 150 -0.81 0.01 -15.84
CA SER A 150 0.51 0.32 -16.41
C SER A 150 1.57 0.56 -15.33
N TYR A 151 1.22 1.25 -14.24
CA TYR A 151 2.11 1.41 -13.09
C TYR A 151 2.38 0.07 -12.40
N SER A 152 1.33 -0.71 -12.13
CA SER A 152 1.46 -2.03 -11.50
C SER A 152 2.28 -2.99 -12.38
N SER A 153 2.08 -3.00 -13.70
CA SER A 153 2.81 -3.88 -14.62
C SER A 153 4.28 -3.48 -14.79
N LYS A 154 4.60 -2.18 -14.75
CA LYS A 154 5.99 -1.72 -14.74
C LYS A 154 6.73 -2.22 -13.49
N MET A 155 6.08 -2.16 -12.33
CA MET A 155 6.69 -2.61 -11.08
C MET A 155 6.83 -4.14 -11.01
N MET A 156 5.84 -4.88 -11.49
CA MET A 156 5.95 -6.35 -11.63
C MET A 156 7.02 -6.76 -12.65
N GLY A 157 7.18 -6.01 -13.75
CA GLY A 157 8.14 -6.30 -14.81
C GLY A 157 9.59 -6.06 -14.41
N PHE A 158 9.89 -4.93 -13.75
CA PHE A 158 11.26 -4.60 -13.30
C PHE A 158 11.80 -5.58 -12.25
N ASN A 159 10.94 -6.08 -11.36
CA ASN A 159 11.34 -6.98 -10.27
C ASN A 159 11.58 -8.43 -10.72
N SER A 160 11.00 -8.84 -11.86
CA SER A 160 11.30 -10.15 -12.48
C SER A 160 12.74 -10.29 -13.00
N MET A 161 13.46 -9.16 -13.18
CA MET A 161 14.79 -9.14 -13.79
C MET A 161 15.94 -8.82 -12.81
N ASN A 162 15.68 -8.23 -11.64
CA ASN A 162 16.70 -7.94 -10.62
C ASN A 162 16.12 -8.11 -9.20
N LEU A 163 16.46 -9.22 -8.53
CA LEU A 163 16.09 -9.59 -7.15
C LEU A 163 16.81 -8.70 -6.13
N GLY A 164 16.42 -7.43 -6.07
CA GLY A 164 17.02 -6.42 -5.22
C GLY A 164 16.39 -6.28 -3.83
N VAL A 165 15.15 -6.75 -3.67
CA VAL A 165 14.38 -6.71 -2.44
C VAL A 165 13.74 -8.10 -2.24
N ALA A 166 13.69 -8.59 -1.00
CA ALA A 166 13.22 -9.94 -0.70
C ALA A 166 11.68 -10.09 -0.85
N ASP A 167 10.92 -9.01 -0.68
CA ASP A 167 9.47 -8.92 -0.83
C ASP A 167 9.10 -7.64 -1.61
N ASP A 168 8.83 -7.78 -2.90
CA ASP A 168 8.60 -6.64 -3.81
C ASP A 168 7.16 -6.11 -3.81
N PHE A 169 6.22 -6.95 -3.37
CA PHE A 169 4.81 -6.60 -3.29
C PHE A 169 4.14 -7.35 -2.14
N ARG A 170 3.03 -6.79 -1.64
CA ARG A 170 2.23 -7.41 -0.59
C ARG A 170 0.75 -7.38 -0.95
N VAL A 171 0.08 -8.49 -0.66
CA VAL A 171 -1.38 -8.62 -0.73
C VAL A 171 -1.90 -8.72 0.70
N LEU A 172 -2.81 -7.82 1.07
CA LEU A 172 -3.39 -7.73 2.41
C LEU A 172 -4.93 -7.76 2.36
N PRO A 173 -5.60 -8.28 3.40
CA PRO A 173 -5.04 -9.02 4.53
C PRO A 173 -4.54 -10.42 4.09
N HIS A 174 -3.55 -10.95 4.81
CA HIS A 174 -3.07 -12.33 4.66
C HIS A 174 -4.12 -13.36 5.12
#